data_AF-A0A3M1QKD6-F1
#
_entry.id   AF-A0A3M1QKD6-F1
#
_cell.length_a   1.000
_cell.length_b   1.000
_cell.length_c   1.000
_cell.angle_alpha   90.00
_cell.angle_beta   90.00
_cell.angle_gamma   90.00
#
_symmetry.space_group_name_H-M   'P 1'
#
loop_
_entity.id
_entity.type
_entity.pdbx_description
1 polymer ?
#
loop_
_entity_poly.entity_id
_entity_poly.type
_entity_poly.pdbx_seq_one_letter_code
_entity_poly.pdbx_strand_id
1 'polypeptide(L)'
;EALKALGAGALRFGRVPEGIDLPLLLGALAFAGAGGSVNLAQSNYVKDKGYGMGRRVGRLTSPFTGREEPDAEAGFAFQGTPEEVARFRAWWRRANLEHALSFWLLCLLSLALFSLIAWELLPRGGPVPDGFGFLAEEARALELRFGSAGRHLFLTAGVAVLLSTELALLDAVARVAADLLRAGPLRGRRGPGLPLLYAAVVWGLVLFGVVVLAAGFQEPLLLLITSAALNGGVMFLYAGLLLWLNLRTFRGPLRPSPLRRVALGLAVGFYGVVAAVTLIDRLAAWL
;
A
#
# COMPACT_ATOMS: atom_id res chain seq x y z
N GLU A 1 31.97 1.95 4.75
CA GLU A 1 31.74 1.51 3.35
C GLU A 1 30.26 1.43 2.97
N ALA A 2 29.40 0.68 3.67
CA ALA A 2 27.97 0.57 3.33
C ALA A 2 27.22 1.91 3.19
N LEU A 3 27.40 2.84 4.12
CA LEU A 3 26.81 4.18 4.04
C LEU A 3 27.27 4.99 2.82
N LYS A 4 28.54 4.84 2.42
CA LYS A 4 29.08 5.50 1.23
C LYS A 4 28.45 4.88 -0.04
N ALA A 5 28.30 3.57 -0.08
CA ALA A 5 27.66 2.86 -1.18
C ALA A 5 26.17 3.23 -1.31
N LEU A 6 25.45 3.30 -0.19
CA LEU A 6 24.06 3.75 -0.14
C LEU A 6 23.92 5.19 -0.67
N GLY A 7 24.78 6.11 -0.20
CA GLY A 7 24.80 7.50 -0.67
C GLY A 7 25.13 7.62 -2.16
N ALA A 8 26.11 6.85 -2.64
CA ALA A 8 26.47 6.81 -4.06
C ALA A 8 25.34 6.24 -4.92
N GLY A 9 24.61 5.23 -4.44
CA GLY A 9 23.42 4.69 -5.11
C GLY A 9 22.28 5.70 -5.17
N ALA A 10 22.00 6.39 -4.06
CA ALA A 10 20.92 7.39 -3.97
C ALA A 10 21.11 8.58 -4.92
N LEU A 11 22.36 8.91 -5.29
CA LEU A 11 22.68 10.00 -6.21
C LEU A 11 22.82 9.56 -7.68
N ARG A 12 22.73 8.26 -7.96
CA ARG A 12 22.85 7.70 -9.32
C ARG A 12 21.50 7.64 -10.03
N PHE A 13 21.07 8.78 -10.53
CA PHE A 13 19.83 8.88 -11.31
C PHE A 13 19.97 8.24 -12.71
N GLY A 14 18.92 7.55 -13.16
CA GLY A 14 18.81 7.03 -14.53
C GLY A 14 19.63 5.78 -14.85
N ARG A 15 20.21 5.11 -13.84
CA ARG A 15 20.99 3.87 -14.04
C ARG A 15 20.32 2.69 -13.37
N VAL A 16 19.99 1.67 -14.15
CA VAL A 16 19.59 0.34 -13.65
C VAL A 16 20.86 -0.49 -13.48
N PRO A 17 21.11 -1.14 -12.32
CA PRO A 17 22.24 -2.03 -12.15
C PRO A 17 22.20 -3.20 -13.14
N GLU A 18 23.35 -3.58 -13.69
CA GLU A 18 23.48 -4.73 -14.58
C GLU A 18 23.10 -6.02 -13.85
N GLY A 19 22.41 -6.93 -14.53
CA GLY A 19 21.98 -8.22 -13.98
C GLY A 19 20.69 -8.18 -13.14
N ILE A 20 20.02 -7.02 -13.04
CA ILE A 20 18.68 -6.92 -12.43
C ILE A 20 17.62 -6.94 -13.52
N ASP A 21 16.66 -7.85 -13.37
CA ASP A 21 15.48 -7.89 -14.22
C ASP A 21 14.62 -6.62 -14.04
N LEU A 22 14.30 -5.96 -15.16
CA LEU A 22 13.65 -4.64 -15.13
C LEU A 22 12.22 -4.73 -14.54
N PRO A 23 11.36 -5.68 -14.92
CA PRO A 23 10.10 -5.97 -14.23
C PRO A 23 10.24 -6.17 -12.71
N LEU A 24 11.25 -6.93 -12.25
CA LEU A 24 11.51 -7.11 -10.82
C LEU A 24 11.83 -5.78 -10.12
N LEU A 25 12.69 -4.96 -10.72
CA LEU A 25 13.05 -3.65 -10.19
C LEU A 25 11.85 -2.70 -10.16
N LEU A 26 11.08 -2.63 -11.25
CA LEU A 26 9.89 -1.78 -11.35
C LEU A 26 8.79 -2.24 -10.39
N GLY A 27 8.60 -3.55 -10.22
CA GLY A 27 7.69 -4.13 -9.24
C GLY A 27 8.09 -3.77 -7.81
N ALA A 28 9.38 -3.89 -7.47
CA ALA A 28 9.90 -3.48 -6.18
C ALA A 28 9.72 -1.96 -5.94
N LEU A 29 9.94 -1.12 -6.95
CA LEU A 29 9.70 0.32 -6.86
C LEU A 29 8.22 0.67 -6.72
N ALA A 30 7.32 -0.06 -7.39
CA ALA A 30 5.89 0.10 -7.24
C ALA A 30 5.39 -0.32 -5.85
N PHE A 31 6.04 -1.31 -5.22
CA PHE A 31 5.77 -1.79 -3.86
C PHE A 31 6.57 -1.09 -2.78
N ALA A 32 7.46 -0.15 -3.14
CA ALA A 32 8.23 0.60 -2.16
C ALA A 32 7.27 1.49 -1.34
N GLY A 33 6.95 1.03 -0.13
CA GLY A 33 5.96 1.64 0.78
C GLY A 33 4.59 0.95 0.72
N ALA A 34 3.56 1.54 1.36
CA ALA A 34 2.17 1.06 1.21
C ALA A 34 1.57 1.51 -0.13
N GLY A 35 2.11 0.98 -1.23
CA GLY A 35 1.60 1.19 -2.58
C GLY A 35 0.31 0.42 -2.83
N GLY A 36 -0.57 0.95 -3.68
CA GLY A 36 -1.71 0.23 -4.19
C GLY A 36 -3.09 0.68 -3.75
N SER A 37 -4.05 -0.25 -3.82
CA SER A 37 -5.44 -0.05 -3.40
C SER A 37 -5.57 0.36 -1.92
N VAL A 38 -4.58 0.06 -1.09
CA VAL A 38 -4.53 0.48 0.33
C VAL A 38 -4.45 1.98 0.52
N ASN A 39 -4.00 2.74 -0.48
CA ASN A 39 -4.07 4.20 -0.46
C ASN A 39 -5.52 4.69 -0.44
N LEU A 40 -6.44 3.95 -1.05
CA LEU A 40 -7.87 4.27 -1.04
C LEU A 40 -8.50 3.94 0.31
N ALA A 41 -7.99 2.95 1.04
CA ALA A 41 -8.47 2.64 2.39
C ALA A 41 -8.20 3.77 3.40
N GLN A 42 -7.28 4.69 3.11
CA GLN A 42 -7.02 5.84 3.97
C GLN A 42 -8.26 6.72 4.19
N SER A 43 -9.10 6.92 3.16
CA SER A 43 -10.36 7.65 3.36
C SER A 43 -11.32 6.91 4.27
N ASN A 44 -11.28 5.57 4.28
CA ASN A 44 -12.09 4.75 5.17
C ASN A 44 -11.61 4.88 6.62
N TYR A 45 -10.30 4.88 6.87
CA TYR A 45 -9.78 5.12 8.22
C TYR A 45 -10.10 6.53 8.74
N VAL A 46 -10.03 7.55 7.87
CA VAL A 46 -10.43 8.93 8.21
C VAL A 46 -11.92 8.99 8.53
N LYS A 47 -12.77 8.29 7.76
CA LYS A 47 -14.21 8.11 8.00
C LYS A 47 -14.46 7.47 9.36
N ASP A 48 -13.87 6.30 9.59
CA ASP A 48 -14.12 5.47 10.78
C ASP A 48 -13.59 6.10 12.08
N LYS A 49 -12.48 6.84 12.01
CA LYS A 49 -11.97 7.64 13.14
C LYS A 49 -12.78 8.92 13.38
N GLY A 50 -13.72 9.27 12.50
CA GLY A 50 -14.52 10.48 12.60
C GLY A 50 -13.71 11.76 12.38
N TYR A 51 -12.62 11.71 11.62
CA TYR A 51 -11.78 12.88 11.37
C TYR A 51 -12.41 13.82 10.35
N GLY A 52 -12.43 15.11 10.66
CA GLY A 52 -12.98 16.14 9.77
C GLY A 52 -14.43 15.85 9.38
N MET A 53 -14.68 15.72 8.07
CA MET A 53 -16.01 15.39 7.54
C MET A 53 -16.42 13.93 7.81
N GLY A 54 -15.48 13.05 8.18
CA GLY A 54 -15.75 11.66 8.53
C GLY A 54 -16.70 11.50 9.72
N ARG A 55 -16.73 12.47 10.66
CA ARG A 55 -17.67 12.47 11.81
C ARG A 55 -19.14 12.45 11.39
N ARG A 56 -19.42 12.88 10.16
CA ARG A 56 -20.79 13.01 9.63
C ARG A 56 -21.27 11.78 8.87
N VAL A 57 -20.41 10.78 8.69
CA VAL A 57 -20.71 9.54 7.95
C VAL A 57 -20.68 8.38 8.95
N GLY A 58 -21.55 7.39 8.75
CA GLY A 58 -21.56 6.18 9.56
C GLY A 58 -20.22 5.44 9.47
N ARG A 59 -19.76 4.94 10.62
CA ARG A 59 -18.49 4.22 10.75
C ARG A 59 -18.69 2.73 10.56
N LEU A 60 -17.63 2.03 10.14
CA LEU A 60 -17.60 0.58 10.24
C LEU A 60 -17.58 0.17 11.72
N THR A 61 -18.65 -0.50 12.15
CA THR A 61 -18.73 -1.07 13.51
C THR A 61 -18.49 -2.57 13.49
N SER A 62 -18.21 -3.14 14.66
CA SER A 62 -17.99 -4.59 14.79
C SER A 62 -19.23 -5.36 14.33
N PRO A 63 -19.09 -6.39 13.48
CA PRO A 63 -20.22 -7.23 13.06
C PRO A 63 -20.83 -8.03 14.22
N PHE A 64 -20.10 -8.21 15.32
CA PHE A 64 -20.55 -9.02 16.47
C PHE A 64 -21.05 -8.17 17.65
N THR A 65 -20.48 -6.98 17.84
CA THR A 65 -20.69 -6.15 19.04
C THR A 65 -21.04 -4.70 18.73
N GLY A 66 -20.96 -4.31 17.46
CA GLY A 66 -21.20 -2.96 16.99
C GLY A 66 -22.68 -2.64 16.94
N ARG A 67 -23.03 -1.40 17.32
CA ARG A 67 -24.36 -0.87 17.02
C ARG A 67 -24.37 -0.39 15.58
N GLU A 68 -25.50 -0.55 14.90
CA GLU A 68 -25.69 0.04 13.58
C GLU A 68 -25.63 1.56 13.71
N GLU A 69 -24.75 2.19 12.92
CA GLU A 69 -24.75 3.64 12.74
C GLU A 69 -25.57 3.98 11.50
N PRO A 70 -26.39 5.05 11.53
CA PRO A 70 -27.13 5.48 10.36
C PRO A 70 -26.17 5.83 9.22
N ASP A 71 -26.35 5.13 8.11
CA ASP A 71 -25.63 5.38 6.86
C ASP A 71 -26.19 6.69 6.29
N ALA A 72 -25.41 7.77 6.33
CA ALA A 72 -25.81 9.03 5.72
C ALA A 72 -25.77 8.84 4.19
N GLU A 73 -26.91 8.47 3.58
CA GLU A 73 -27.02 8.21 2.13
C GLU A 73 -26.58 9.43 1.28
N ALA A 74 -26.69 10.64 1.84
CA ALA A 74 -26.15 11.87 1.29
C ALA A 74 -24.96 12.34 2.14
N GLY A 75 -23.77 12.40 1.51
CA GLY A 75 -22.59 13.00 2.14
C GLY A 75 -22.83 14.47 2.51
N PHE A 76 -22.01 15.00 3.42
CA PHE A 76 -22.15 16.38 3.89
C PHE A 76 -21.35 17.35 3.03
N ALA A 77 -22.00 18.42 2.55
CA ALA A 77 -21.35 19.45 1.77
C ALA A 77 -20.59 20.46 2.64
N PHE A 78 -19.35 20.76 2.25
CA PHE A 78 -18.52 21.81 2.85
C PHE A 78 -19.08 23.18 2.47
N GLN A 79 -19.51 23.98 3.46
CA GLN A 79 -20.21 25.25 3.23
C GLN A 79 -19.24 26.40 2.93
N GLY A 80 -17.99 26.30 3.40
CA GLY A 80 -16.93 27.24 3.08
C GLY A 80 -16.92 28.50 3.93
N THR A 81 -17.50 28.45 5.14
CA THR A 81 -17.40 29.58 6.08
C THR A 81 -15.93 29.82 6.49
N PRO A 82 -15.55 31.05 6.89
CA PRO A 82 -14.19 31.35 7.32
C PRO A 82 -13.66 30.39 8.41
N GLU A 83 -14.52 29.99 9.35
CA GLU A 83 -14.20 29.07 10.44
C GLU A 83 -13.99 27.64 9.92
N GLU A 84 -14.82 27.17 8.99
CA GLU A 84 -14.65 25.85 8.35
C GLU A 84 -13.35 25.77 7.58
N VAL A 85 -13.02 26.82 6.82
CA VAL A 85 -11.78 26.88 6.05
C VAL A 85 -10.57 26.93 6.99
N ALA A 86 -10.64 27.65 8.11
CA ALA A 86 -9.58 27.66 9.12
C ALA A 86 -9.35 26.25 9.72
N ARG A 87 -10.43 25.53 10.06
CA ARG A 87 -10.35 24.14 10.55
C ARG A 87 -9.77 23.19 9.50
N PHE A 88 -10.21 23.30 8.24
CA PHE A 88 -9.68 22.49 7.15
C PHE A 88 -8.17 22.71 6.97
N ARG A 89 -7.70 23.96 6.94
CA ARG A 89 -6.26 24.26 6.80
C ARG A 89 -5.43 23.68 7.95
N ALA A 90 -5.93 23.78 9.18
CA ALA A 90 -5.26 23.22 10.34
C ALA A 90 -5.19 21.68 10.28
N TRP A 91 -6.30 21.02 9.94
CA TRP A 91 -6.34 19.57 9.74
C TRP A 91 -5.41 19.14 8.62
N TRP A 92 -5.48 19.80 7.47
CA TRP A 92 -4.65 19.49 6.31
C TRP A 92 -3.17 19.60 6.64
N ARG A 93 -2.72 20.66 7.31
CA ARG A 93 -1.33 20.79 7.73
C ARG A 93 -0.88 19.65 8.65
N ARG A 94 -1.71 19.28 9.63
CA ARG A 94 -1.41 18.17 10.55
C ARG A 94 -1.35 16.83 9.83
N ALA A 95 -2.32 16.54 8.97
CA ALA A 95 -2.35 15.29 8.19
C ALA A 95 -1.13 15.18 7.27
N ASN A 96 -0.71 16.27 6.61
CA ASN A 96 0.50 16.26 5.79
C ASN A 96 1.77 16.06 6.63
N LEU A 97 1.86 16.68 7.79
CA LEU A 97 3.01 16.49 8.68
C LEU A 97 3.07 15.05 9.20
N GLU A 98 1.94 14.51 9.62
CA GLU A 98 1.84 13.12 10.06
C GLU A 98 2.27 12.18 8.94
N HIS A 99 1.68 12.27 7.74
CA HIS A 99 2.07 11.41 6.62
C HIS A 99 3.54 11.61 6.19
N ALA A 100 4.07 12.83 6.26
CA ALA A 100 5.48 13.07 5.94
C ALA A 100 6.41 12.38 6.95
N LEU A 101 6.06 12.39 8.24
CA LEU A 101 6.88 11.79 9.30
C LEU A 101 6.64 10.28 9.42
N SER A 102 5.41 9.85 9.63
CA SER A 102 5.05 8.46 9.93
C SER A 102 5.12 7.56 8.71
N PHE A 103 4.84 8.07 7.52
CA PHE A 103 4.85 7.28 6.31
C PHE A 103 6.12 7.51 5.50
N TRP A 104 6.34 8.73 5.00
CA TRP A 104 7.45 8.98 4.06
C TRP A 104 8.82 8.84 4.74
N LEU A 105 9.06 9.54 5.85
CA LEU A 105 10.36 9.51 6.52
C LEU A 105 10.66 8.14 7.13
N LEU A 106 9.72 7.55 7.88
CA LEU A 106 9.95 6.22 8.47
C LEU A 106 10.11 5.15 7.39
N CYS A 107 9.32 5.16 6.31
CA CYS A 107 9.51 4.19 5.22
C CYS A 107 10.88 4.36 4.54
N LEU A 108 11.32 5.60 4.31
CA LEU A 108 12.64 5.87 3.74
C LEU A 108 13.76 5.37 4.65
N LEU A 109 13.67 5.65 5.95
CA LEU A 109 14.63 5.19 6.95
C LEU A 109 14.64 3.66 7.06
N SER A 110 13.48 3.01 7.08
CA SER A 110 13.37 1.55 7.10
C SER A 110 13.95 0.92 5.85
N LEU A 111 13.65 1.43 4.65
CA LEU A 111 14.23 0.94 3.40
C LEU A 111 15.75 1.10 3.38
N ALA A 112 16.26 2.25 3.83
CA ALA A 112 17.70 2.48 3.96
C ALA A 112 18.34 1.50 4.94
N LEU A 113 17.74 1.31 6.12
CA LEU A 113 18.23 0.38 7.13
C LEU A 113 18.21 -1.08 6.64
N PHE A 114 17.12 -1.53 6.04
CA PHE A 114 17.04 -2.90 5.50
C PHE A 114 18.03 -3.11 4.35
N SER A 115 18.23 -2.12 3.48
CA SER A 115 19.26 -2.18 2.43
C SER A 115 20.67 -2.28 3.02
N LEU A 116 20.95 -1.55 4.11
CA LEU A 116 22.24 -1.62 4.82
C LEU A 116 22.42 -2.96 5.53
N ILE A 117 21.38 -3.50 6.15
CA ILE A 117 21.41 -4.82 6.79
C ILE A 117 21.70 -5.90 5.75
N ALA A 118 20.97 -5.89 4.63
CA ALA A 118 21.20 -6.83 3.53
C ALA A 118 22.63 -6.72 2.99
N TRP A 119 23.14 -5.49 2.82
CA TRP A 119 24.52 -5.24 2.39
C TRP A 119 25.59 -5.81 3.33
N GLU A 120 25.33 -5.79 4.65
CA GLU A 120 26.28 -6.25 5.66
C GLU A 120 26.19 -7.75 5.97
N LEU A 121 25.02 -8.36 5.73
CA LEU A 121 24.78 -9.78 6.03
C LEU A 121 24.97 -10.69 4.82
N LEU A 122 24.63 -10.23 3.61
CA LEU A 122 24.68 -11.06 2.42
C LEU A 122 26.08 -11.07 1.78
N PRO A 123 26.55 -12.24 1.27
CA PRO A 123 27.82 -12.33 0.54
C PRO A 123 27.82 -11.44 -0.72
N ARG A 124 28.94 -10.76 -0.97
CA ARG A 124 29.11 -9.93 -2.17
C ARG A 124 29.54 -10.78 -3.36
N GLY A 125 28.85 -10.64 -4.50
CA GLY A 125 29.21 -11.31 -5.75
C GLY A 125 28.98 -12.83 -5.75
N GLY A 126 28.27 -13.36 -4.74
CA GLY A 126 27.78 -14.74 -4.76
C GLY A 126 26.47 -14.86 -5.55
N PRO A 127 26.05 -16.09 -5.91
CA PRO A 127 24.75 -16.31 -6.51
C PRO A 127 23.64 -15.82 -5.58
N VAL A 128 22.73 -15.01 -6.11
CA VAL A 128 21.53 -14.58 -5.37
C VAL A 128 20.64 -15.81 -5.19
N PRO A 129 20.28 -16.20 -3.96
CA PRO A 129 19.39 -17.33 -3.75
C PRO A 129 18.06 -17.10 -4.46
N ASP A 130 17.53 -18.13 -5.13
CA ASP A 130 16.22 -18.05 -5.77
C ASP A 130 15.12 -17.77 -4.74
N GLY A 131 14.12 -16.96 -5.14
CA GLY A 131 12.96 -16.66 -4.31
C GLY A 131 13.32 -15.94 -3.00
N PHE A 132 12.91 -16.53 -1.88
CA PHE A 132 13.13 -15.99 -0.54
C PHE A 132 14.36 -16.59 0.16
N GLY A 133 15.24 -17.28 -0.57
CA GLY A 133 16.44 -17.92 0.01
C GLY A 133 17.39 -16.93 0.72
N PHE A 134 17.34 -15.64 0.35
CA PHE A 134 18.12 -14.60 1.03
C PHE A 134 17.78 -14.50 2.53
N LEU A 135 16.54 -14.78 2.95
CA LEU A 135 16.15 -14.76 4.36
C LEU A 135 16.86 -15.85 5.16
N ALA A 136 17.06 -17.02 4.55
CA ALA A 136 17.79 -18.12 5.18
C ALA A 136 19.28 -17.78 5.34
N GLU A 137 19.87 -17.14 4.33
CA GLU A 137 21.26 -16.67 4.39
C GLU A 137 21.45 -15.54 5.42
N GLU A 138 20.54 -14.58 5.50
CA GLU A 138 20.57 -13.53 6.53
C GLU A 138 20.43 -14.12 7.94
N ALA A 139 19.49 -15.06 8.12
CA ALA A 139 19.30 -15.76 9.38
C ALA A 139 20.56 -16.55 9.78
N ARG A 140 21.22 -17.23 8.83
CA ARG A 140 22.48 -17.95 9.04
C ARG A 140 23.63 -16.99 9.36
N ALA A 141 23.72 -15.86 8.68
CA ALA A 141 24.73 -14.83 8.95
C ALA A 141 24.59 -14.27 10.37
N LEU A 142 23.36 -14.06 10.84
CA LEU A 142 23.08 -13.66 12.21
C LEU A 142 23.36 -14.78 13.22
N GLU A 143 23.09 -16.03 12.87
CA GLU A 143 23.44 -17.20 13.68
C GLU A 143 24.95 -17.28 13.95
N LEU A 144 25.76 -17.07 12.91
CA LEU A 144 27.22 -17.10 13.01
C LEU A 144 27.77 -15.97 13.89
N ARG A 145 27.10 -14.81 13.94
CA ARG A 145 27.54 -13.62 14.69
C ARG A 145 27.03 -13.59 16.14
N PHE A 146 25.80 -14.04 16.36
CA PHE A 146 25.08 -13.88 17.63
C PHE A 146 24.55 -15.20 18.21
N GLY A 147 24.95 -16.33 17.62
CA GLY A 147 24.45 -17.65 17.98
C GLY A 147 22.99 -17.87 17.57
N SER A 148 22.43 -19.01 18.01
CA SER A 148 21.06 -19.40 17.69
C SER A 148 20.02 -18.33 18.06
N ALA A 149 20.25 -17.55 19.12
CA ALA A 149 19.35 -16.47 19.53
C ALA A 149 19.17 -15.41 18.42
N GLY A 150 20.24 -15.03 17.72
CA GLY A 150 20.18 -14.05 16.63
C GLY A 150 19.31 -14.52 15.46
N ARG A 151 19.45 -15.80 15.10
CA ARG A 151 18.61 -16.44 14.07
C ARG A 151 17.14 -16.46 14.46
N HIS A 152 16.83 -16.93 15.67
CA HIS A 152 15.44 -17.02 16.11
C HIS A 152 14.82 -15.63 16.14
N LEU A 153 15.46 -14.65 16.78
CA LEU A 153 14.95 -13.28 16.85
C LEU A 153 14.64 -12.69 15.48
N PHE A 154 15.55 -12.87 14.50
CA PHE A 154 15.34 -12.39 13.14
C PHE A 154 14.12 -13.05 12.46
N LEU A 155 14.02 -14.38 12.53
CA LEU A 155 12.92 -15.11 11.91
C LEU A 155 11.58 -14.81 12.58
N THR A 156 11.50 -14.75 13.92
CA THR A 156 10.25 -14.41 14.61
C THR A 156 9.85 -12.96 14.36
N ALA A 157 10.82 -12.02 14.29
CA ALA A 157 10.54 -10.64 13.92
C ALA A 157 10.00 -10.55 12.48
N GLY A 158 10.60 -11.29 11.54
CA GLY A 158 10.11 -11.39 10.17
C GLY A 158 8.67 -11.90 10.10
N VAL A 159 8.36 -12.98 10.81
CA VAL A 159 6.99 -13.51 10.92
C VAL A 159 6.03 -12.46 11.50
N ALA A 160 6.40 -11.79 12.59
CA ALA A 160 5.55 -10.79 13.22
C ALA A 160 5.27 -9.59 12.28
N VAL A 161 6.29 -9.10 11.58
CA VAL A 161 6.15 -7.99 10.63
C VAL A 161 5.29 -8.39 9.43
N LEU A 162 5.56 -9.54 8.81
CA LEU A 162 4.78 -10.03 7.66
C LEU A 162 3.32 -10.27 8.06
N LEU A 163 3.08 -10.93 9.18
CA LEU A 163 1.73 -11.17 9.69
C LEU A 163 0.99 -9.86 9.95
N SER A 164 1.63 -8.88 10.61
CA SER A 164 1.01 -7.59 10.89
C SER A 164 0.64 -6.83 9.60
N THR A 165 1.46 -6.95 8.57
CA THR A 165 1.23 -6.33 7.26
C THR A 165 0.06 -7.00 6.55
N GLU A 166 0.03 -8.34 6.51
CA GLU A 166 -1.08 -9.09 5.91
C GLU A 166 -2.42 -8.81 6.61
N LEU A 167 -2.44 -8.71 7.94
CA LEU A 167 -3.65 -8.32 8.68
C LEU A 167 -4.13 -6.91 8.29
N ALA A 168 -3.20 -5.97 8.11
CA ALA A 168 -3.52 -4.61 7.69
C ALA A 168 -4.03 -4.56 6.23
N LEU A 169 -3.44 -5.37 5.33
CA LEU A 169 -3.91 -5.50 3.94
C LEU A 169 -5.31 -6.10 3.88
N LEU A 170 -5.57 -7.16 4.64
CA LEU A 170 -6.86 -7.83 4.70
C LEU A 170 -7.97 -6.88 5.16
N ASP A 171 -7.73 -6.11 6.23
CA ASP A 171 -8.65 -5.08 6.72
C ASP A 171 -8.87 -3.97 5.67
N ALA A 172 -7.79 -3.43 5.10
CA ALA A 172 -7.85 -2.34 4.11
C ALA A 172 -8.67 -2.74 2.88
N VAL A 173 -8.38 -3.91 2.30
CA VAL A 173 -9.08 -4.42 1.10
C VAL A 173 -10.54 -4.72 1.43
N ALA A 174 -10.81 -5.35 2.57
CA ALA A 174 -12.19 -5.65 2.97
C ALA A 174 -13.03 -4.39 3.17
N ARG A 175 -12.48 -3.32 3.76
CA ARG A 175 -13.17 -2.03 3.89
C ARG A 175 -13.51 -1.43 2.54
N VAL A 176 -12.52 -1.35 1.64
CA VAL A 176 -12.71 -0.77 0.31
C VAL A 176 -13.75 -1.58 -0.48
N ALA A 177 -13.65 -2.91 -0.47
CA ALA A 177 -14.60 -3.77 -1.16
C ALA A 177 -16.01 -3.66 -0.57
N ALA A 178 -16.16 -3.67 0.75
CA ALA A 178 -17.46 -3.53 1.40
C ALA A 178 -18.14 -2.19 1.07
N ASP A 179 -17.38 -1.09 1.11
CA ASP A 179 -17.87 0.24 0.73
C ASP A 179 -18.26 0.29 -0.76
N LEU A 180 -17.46 -0.30 -1.67
CA LEU A 180 -17.79 -0.36 -3.10
C LEU A 180 -19.06 -1.19 -3.36
N LEU A 181 -19.21 -2.33 -2.70
CA LEU A 181 -20.41 -3.17 -2.80
C LEU A 181 -21.64 -2.42 -2.30
N ARG A 182 -21.51 -1.71 -1.18
CA ARG A 182 -22.60 -0.91 -0.57
C ARG A 182 -22.98 0.29 -1.44
N ALA A 183 -22.01 1.01 -1.98
CA ALA A 183 -22.22 2.22 -2.78
C ALA A 183 -22.66 1.92 -4.22
N GLY A 184 -22.39 0.72 -4.73
CA GLY A 184 -22.73 0.30 -6.10
C GLY A 184 -23.86 -0.74 -6.13
N PRO A 185 -23.57 -2.04 -6.33
CA PRO A 185 -24.59 -3.06 -6.62
C PRO A 185 -25.70 -3.21 -5.56
N LEU A 186 -25.41 -2.89 -4.30
CA LEU A 186 -26.34 -3.02 -3.17
C LEU A 186 -26.99 -1.70 -2.77
N ARG A 187 -26.72 -0.62 -3.50
CA ARG A 187 -27.25 0.72 -3.19
C ARG A 187 -28.79 0.70 -3.20
N GLY A 188 -29.39 1.24 -2.14
CA GLY A 188 -30.85 1.33 -1.98
C GLY A 188 -31.56 -0.01 -1.74
N ARG A 189 -30.82 -1.13 -1.65
CA ARG A 189 -31.40 -2.45 -1.34
C ARG A 189 -31.45 -2.63 0.18
N ARG A 190 -32.51 -3.27 0.67
CA ARG A 190 -32.59 -3.85 2.03
C ARG A 190 -31.70 -5.09 2.10
N GLY A 191 -30.38 -4.87 2.02
CA GLY A 191 -29.35 -5.90 2.06
C GLY A 191 -28.59 -5.90 3.38
N PRO A 192 -27.56 -6.76 3.51
CA PRO A 192 -26.72 -6.80 4.70
C PRO A 192 -26.07 -5.43 4.96
N GLY A 193 -25.98 -5.06 6.24
CA GLY A 193 -25.28 -3.85 6.66
C GLY A 193 -23.78 -3.90 6.36
N LEU A 194 -23.13 -2.73 6.39
CA LEU A 194 -21.69 -2.60 6.10
C LEU A 194 -20.79 -3.54 6.93
N PRO A 195 -21.04 -3.80 8.23
CA PRO A 195 -20.24 -4.75 9.02
C PRO A 195 -20.29 -6.18 8.50
N LEU A 196 -21.46 -6.63 8.03
CA LEU A 196 -21.63 -7.99 7.52
C LEU A 196 -20.99 -8.13 6.13
N LEU A 197 -21.08 -7.11 5.28
CA LEU A 197 -20.34 -7.06 4.02
C LEU A 197 -18.83 -7.12 4.24
N TYR A 198 -18.32 -6.32 5.18
CA TYR A 198 -16.92 -6.36 5.58
C TYR A 198 -16.51 -7.77 6.03
N ALA A 199 -17.27 -8.39 6.95
CA ALA A 199 -16.97 -9.72 7.45
C ALA A 199 -16.99 -10.78 6.33
N ALA A 200 -17.97 -10.71 5.43
CA ALA A 200 -18.07 -11.61 4.28
C ALA A 200 -16.86 -11.48 3.35
N VAL A 201 -16.37 -10.26 3.09
CA VAL A 201 -15.17 -10.06 2.27
C VAL A 201 -13.92 -10.58 2.98
N VAL A 202 -13.74 -10.30 4.27
CA VAL A 202 -12.59 -10.81 5.05
C VAL A 202 -12.52 -12.34 4.97
N TRP A 203 -13.62 -13.03 5.33
CA TRP A 203 -13.65 -14.48 5.33
C TRP A 203 -13.58 -15.08 3.92
N GLY A 204 -14.13 -14.38 2.91
CA GLY A 204 -13.98 -14.76 1.52
C GLY A 204 -12.53 -14.73 1.06
N LEU A 205 -11.77 -13.68 1.41
CA LEU A 205 -10.33 -13.57 1.10
C LEU A 205 -9.51 -14.64 1.83
N VAL A 206 -9.81 -14.91 3.11
CA VAL A 206 -9.14 -15.98 3.87
C VAL A 206 -9.41 -17.35 3.23
N LEU A 207 -10.66 -17.65 2.92
CA LEU A 207 -11.03 -18.91 2.26
C LEU A 207 -10.35 -19.04 0.90
N PHE A 208 -10.32 -17.97 0.11
CA PHE A 208 -9.62 -17.94 -1.17
C PHE A 208 -8.13 -18.25 -1.00
N GLY A 209 -7.46 -17.63 -0.04
CA GLY A 209 -6.05 -17.94 0.29
C GLY A 209 -5.83 -19.39 0.67
N VAL A 210 -6.70 -19.97 1.50
CA VAL A 210 -6.66 -21.40 1.88
C VAL A 210 -6.79 -22.30 0.65
N VAL A 211 -7.72 -22.00 -0.26
CA VAL A 211 -7.92 -22.76 -1.50
C VAL A 211 -6.69 -22.67 -2.42
N VAL A 212 -6.10 -21.48 -2.59
CA VAL A 212 -4.90 -21.31 -3.40
C VAL A 212 -3.72 -22.11 -2.85
N LEU A 213 -3.52 -22.11 -1.52
CA LEU A 213 -2.48 -22.91 -0.88
C LEU A 213 -2.76 -24.41 -1.02
N ALA A 214 -4.01 -24.84 -0.83
CA ALA A 214 -4.41 -26.24 -0.99
C ALA A 214 -4.26 -26.74 -2.44
N ALA A 215 -4.38 -25.85 -3.43
CA ALA A 215 -4.16 -26.15 -4.84
C ALA A 215 -2.67 -26.32 -5.22
N GLY A 216 -1.74 -26.12 -4.28
CA GLY A 216 -0.31 -26.41 -4.49
C GLY A 216 0.47 -25.29 -5.19
N PHE A 217 -0.02 -24.05 -5.18
CA PHE A 217 0.75 -22.90 -5.66
C PHE A 217 1.94 -22.64 -4.73
N GLN A 218 3.15 -23.01 -5.18
CA GLN A 218 4.40 -22.95 -4.39
C GLN A 218 5.37 -21.85 -4.82
N GLU A 219 5.00 -20.99 -5.78
CA GLU A 219 5.85 -19.90 -6.29
C GLU A 219 5.41 -18.50 -5.79
N PRO A 220 5.68 -18.15 -4.51
CA PRO A 220 5.24 -16.87 -3.94
C PRO A 220 5.90 -15.65 -4.61
N LEU A 221 7.11 -15.79 -5.18
CA LEU A 221 7.78 -14.68 -5.87
C LEU A 221 7.04 -14.30 -7.18
N LEU A 222 6.59 -15.28 -7.96
CA LEU A 222 5.82 -15.02 -9.17
C LEU A 222 4.49 -14.33 -8.85
N LEU A 223 3.78 -14.81 -7.82
CA LEU A 223 2.55 -14.20 -7.33
C LEU A 223 2.79 -12.77 -6.83
N LEU A 224 3.90 -12.53 -6.13
CA LEU A 224 4.29 -11.21 -5.65
C LEU A 224 4.55 -10.23 -6.81
N ILE A 225 5.35 -10.63 -7.82
CA ILE A 225 5.63 -9.78 -8.98
C ILE A 225 4.36 -9.52 -9.79
N THR A 226 3.50 -10.53 -9.93
CA THR A 226 2.23 -10.40 -10.67
C THR A 226 1.25 -9.48 -9.95
N SER A 227 1.10 -9.67 -8.63
CA SER A 227 0.39 -8.73 -7.76
C SER A 227 0.97 -7.32 -7.93
N ALA A 228 2.30 -7.23 -8.05
CA ALA A 228 2.94 -5.93 -8.17
C ALA A 228 2.61 -5.16 -9.44
N ALA A 229 2.58 -5.87 -10.55
CA ALA A 229 2.13 -5.37 -11.83
C ALA A 229 0.69 -4.87 -11.79
N LEU A 230 -0.22 -5.71 -11.27
CA LEU A 230 -1.65 -5.41 -11.18
C LEU A 230 -1.89 -4.18 -10.32
N ASN A 231 -1.17 -4.08 -9.21
CA ASN A 231 -1.25 -2.94 -8.30
C ASN A 231 -0.76 -1.64 -8.98
N GLY A 232 0.30 -1.71 -9.80
CA GLY A 232 0.73 -0.61 -10.67
C GLY A 232 -0.39 -0.12 -11.58
N GLY A 233 -1.13 -1.03 -12.20
CA GLY A 233 -2.31 -0.70 -13.02
C GLY A 233 -3.42 -0.01 -12.21
N VAL A 234 -3.75 -0.53 -11.02
CA VAL A 234 -4.73 0.10 -10.12
C VAL A 234 -4.29 1.51 -9.72
N MET A 235 -3.01 1.71 -9.41
CA MET A 235 -2.44 3.01 -9.06
C MET A 235 -2.49 4.00 -10.22
N PHE A 236 -2.18 3.57 -11.43
CA PHE A 236 -2.35 4.37 -12.64
C PHE A 236 -3.79 4.90 -12.77
N LEU A 237 -4.78 4.00 -12.65
CA LEU A 237 -6.19 4.34 -12.79
C LEU A 237 -6.66 5.31 -11.70
N TYR A 238 -6.46 4.97 -10.42
CA TYR A 238 -6.97 5.83 -9.35
C TYR A 238 -6.21 7.16 -9.26
N ALA A 239 -4.91 7.21 -9.56
CA ALA A 239 -4.16 8.47 -9.56
C ALA A 239 -4.69 9.40 -10.65
N GLY A 240 -5.03 8.87 -11.82
CA GLY A 240 -5.66 9.62 -12.91
C GLY A 240 -7.04 10.15 -12.51
N LEU A 241 -7.87 9.30 -11.90
CA LEU A 241 -9.17 9.69 -11.37
C LEU A 241 -9.06 10.75 -10.26
N LEU A 242 -8.10 10.62 -9.35
CA LEU A 242 -7.85 11.62 -8.30
C LEU A 242 -7.41 12.95 -8.90
N LEU A 243 -6.52 12.94 -9.90
CA LEU A 243 -6.11 14.16 -10.60
C LEU A 243 -7.32 14.82 -11.28
N TRP A 244 -8.12 14.05 -11.99
CA TRP A 244 -9.35 14.53 -12.64
C TRP A 244 -10.34 15.13 -11.63
N LEU A 245 -10.61 14.41 -10.53
CA LEU A 245 -11.51 14.86 -9.46
C LEU A 245 -11.01 16.15 -8.82
N ASN A 246 -9.70 16.23 -8.55
CA ASN A 246 -9.05 17.40 -7.97
C ASN A 246 -9.09 18.64 -8.88
N LEU A 247 -9.11 18.44 -10.19
CA LEU A 247 -9.20 19.52 -11.17
C LEU A 247 -10.64 20.01 -11.38
N ARG A 248 -11.63 19.12 -11.28
CA ARG A 248 -13.03 19.46 -11.60
C ARG A 248 -13.89 19.82 -10.39
N THR A 249 -13.64 19.20 -9.24
CA THR A 249 -14.56 19.25 -8.08
C THR A 249 -14.16 20.35 -7.10
N PHE A 250 -12.89 20.40 -6.69
CA PHE A 250 -12.47 21.30 -5.61
C PHE A 250 -12.10 22.69 -6.13
N ARG A 251 -12.78 23.71 -5.62
CA ARG A 251 -12.56 25.13 -5.95
C ARG A 251 -12.17 25.93 -4.71
N GLY A 252 -11.66 27.15 -4.94
CA GLY A 252 -11.35 28.09 -3.87
C GLY A 252 -10.36 27.52 -2.82
N PRO A 253 -10.65 27.64 -1.52
CA PRO A 253 -9.73 27.21 -0.45
C PRO A 253 -9.42 25.70 -0.39
N LEU A 254 -10.23 24.86 -1.04
CA LEU A 254 -10.02 23.41 -1.10
C LEU A 254 -9.17 22.98 -2.30
N ARG A 255 -8.86 23.90 -3.22
CA ARG A 255 -8.14 23.58 -4.45
C ARG A 255 -6.72 23.08 -4.14
N PRO A 256 -6.32 21.90 -4.64
CA PRO A 256 -4.97 21.41 -4.44
C PRO A 256 -3.93 22.32 -5.12
N SER A 257 -2.76 22.45 -4.47
CA SER A 257 -1.66 23.26 -4.99
C SER A 257 -1.17 22.75 -6.35
N PRO A 258 -0.60 23.61 -7.22
CA PRO A 258 -0.02 23.20 -8.48
C PRO A 258 1.01 22.07 -8.33
N LEU A 259 1.85 22.13 -7.30
CA LEU A 259 2.84 21.09 -6.99
C LEU A 259 2.21 19.70 -6.82
N ARG A 260 1.09 19.60 -6.10
CA ARG A 260 0.39 18.32 -5.89
C ARG A 260 -0.22 17.78 -7.18
N ARG A 261 -0.70 18.67 -8.05
CA ARG A 261 -1.25 18.30 -9.35
C ARG A 261 -0.16 17.75 -10.27
N VAL A 262 1.02 18.38 -10.27
CA VAL A 262 2.21 17.88 -10.97
C VAL A 262 2.65 16.53 -10.39
N ALA A 263 2.73 16.39 -9.07
CA ALA A 263 3.09 15.13 -8.42
C ALA A 263 2.13 13.99 -8.77
N LEU A 264 0.81 14.24 -8.79
CA LEU A 264 -0.18 13.26 -9.25
C LEU A 264 -0.02 12.93 -10.74
N GLY A 265 0.27 13.92 -11.59
CA GLY A 265 0.56 13.69 -13.01
C GLY A 265 1.80 12.83 -13.22
N LEU A 266 2.86 13.05 -12.44
CA LEU A 266 4.05 12.20 -12.44
C LEU A 266 3.74 10.79 -11.95
N ALA A 267 2.91 10.63 -10.92
CA ALA A 267 2.47 9.33 -10.45
C ALA A 267 1.69 8.56 -11.53
N VAL A 268 0.78 9.23 -12.24
CA VAL A 268 0.06 8.65 -13.38
C VAL A 268 1.04 8.19 -14.47
N GLY A 269 1.99 9.04 -14.86
CA GLY A 269 3.00 8.67 -15.85
C GLY A 269 3.85 7.48 -15.41
N PHE A 270 4.38 7.52 -14.18
CA PHE A 270 5.21 6.47 -13.61
C PHE A 270 4.49 5.12 -13.54
N TYR A 271 3.32 5.07 -12.88
CA TYR A 271 2.58 3.82 -12.74
C TYR A 271 2.00 3.33 -14.07
N GLY A 272 1.68 4.23 -15.00
CA GLY A 272 1.28 3.88 -16.36
C GLY A 272 2.40 3.17 -17.13
N VAL A 273 3.64 3.67 -17.02
CA VAL A 273 4.81 3.01 -17.63
C VAL A 273 5.05 1.64 -16.99
N VAL A 274 5.03 1.55 -15.65
CA VAL A 274 5.20 0.26 -14.94
C VAL A 274 4.13 -0.74 -15.40
N ALA A 275 2.86 -0.35 -15.41
CA ALA A 275 1.76 -1.23 -15.82
C ALA A 275 1.90 -1.67 -17.29
N ALA A 276 2.28 -0.76 -18.19
CA ALA A 276 2.46 -1.07 -19.61
C ALA A 276 3.64 -2.03 -19.85
N VAL A 277 4.80 -1.75 -19.23
CA VAL A 277 6.00 -2.60 -19.36
C VAL A 277 5.70 -3.99 -18.83
N THR A 278 5.08 -4.11 -17.65
CA THR A 278 4.79 -5.45 -17.11
C THR A 278 3.71 -6.18 -17.92
N LEU A 279 2.71 -5.47 -18.45
CA LEU A 279 1.72 -6.11 -19.32
C LEU A 279 2.36 -6.66 -20.61
N ILE A 280 3.24 -5.88 -21.25
CA ILE A 280 3.95 -6.30 -22.46
C ILE A 280 4.84 -7.51 -22.17
N ASP A 281 5.61 -7.45 -21.09
CA ASP A 281 6.49 -8.54 -20.66
C ASP A 281 5.71 -9.85 -20.41
N ARG A 282 4.58 -9.76 -19.70
CA ARG A 282 3.72 -10.92 -19.45
C ARG A 282 3.06 -11.44 -20.72
N LEU A 283 2.57 -10.57 -21.61
CA LEU A 283 2.00 -11.01 -22.89
C LEU A 283 3.05 -11.67 -23.78
N ALA A 284 4.28 -11.15 -23.80
CA ALA A 284 5.38 -11.76 -24.54
C ALA A 284 5.81 -13.12 -23.99
N ALA A 285 5.68 -13.35 -22.67
CA ALA A 285 5.96 -14.67 -22.08
C ALA A 285 4.86 -15.72 -22.38
N TRP A 286 3.65 -15.29 -22.76
CA TRP A 286 2.54 -16.17 -23.11
C TRP A 286 2.45 -16.49 -24.61
N LEU A 287 3.09 -15.68 -25.46
CA LEU A 287 3.17 -15.85 -26.92
C LEU A 287 4.42 -16.63 -27.32
#